data_AF-A0A2V9X3Z7-F1
#
_entry.id   AF-A0A2V9X3Z7-F1
#
_cell.length_a   1.000
_cell.length_b   1.000
_cell.length_c   1.000
_cell.angle_alpha   90.00
_cell.angle_beta   90.00
_cell.angle_gamma   90.00
#
_symmetry.space_group_name_H-M   'P 1'
#
loop_
_entity.id
_entity.type
_entity.pdbx_description
1 polymer ?
#
loop_
_entity_poly.entity_id
_entity_poly.type
_entity_poly.pdbx_seq_one_letter_code
_entity_poly.pdbx_strand_id
1 'polypeptide(L)'
;MNFKTFFAVVLVLVLGLPFAGRWHAQAGTAPPSTSTSEYKVLAPIRHGSLTVFPIVAAKSFDTSEFLTLDEGLRSGDVVVTESGSIRSMMRRHSRPIPVENAQVNQLVLVNNSKRPLLLLAGEIVTGGKQDRVIGKDRIVPAESDPIDLSVFCVEPGRWVGTSDKFGIAPGVPGGVSGALMAAPSVRSKAMADKDQTKVWSEVKRAQTAMAETVTVAGEFPVPAAREIGETSSYARVMHNSEVQKHVDSMAEPIQHSYESVIKQLRDRNAVGVVVAMNGQIIWADIFASTNLLEKYWPKLIRSYAAEAGWHESGTGVSG
;
A
#
# COMPACT_ATOMS: atom_id res chain seq x y z
N MET A 1 -25.58 79.59 1.14
CA MET A 1 -26.67 79.81 0.18
C MET A 1 -26.87 78.52 -0.61
N ASN A 2 -28.08 77.95 -0.51
CA ASN A 2 -28.52 76.69 -1.11
C ASN A 2 -28.54 76.75 -2.64
N PHE A 3 -28.38 75.61 -3.36
CA PHE A 3 -29.47 74.77 -3.89
C PHE A 3 -28.99 73.77 -4.97
N LYS A 4 -29.22 72.48 -4.68
CA LYS A 4 -29.61 71.30 -5.50
C LYS A 4 -29.25 71.19 -6.99
N THR A 5 -28.74 70.00 -7.38
CA THR A 5 -29.36 68.97 -8.29
C THR A 5 -28.32 67.87 -8.57
N PHE A 6 -28.37 66.69 -7.93
CA PHE A 6 -29.02 65.44 -8.38
C PHE A 6 -28.84 65.09 -9.87
N PHE A 7 -27.82 64.29 -10.18
CA PHE A 7 -27.88 63.32 -11.28
C PHE A 7 -27.27 62.00 -10.81
N ALA A 8 -28.08 60.96 -10.87
CA ALA A 8 -27.75 59.61 -10.47
C ALA A 8 -26.92 58.92 -11.55
N VAL A 9 -25.76 58.39 -11.18
CA VAL A 9 -25.10 57.30 -11.90
C VAL A 9 -24.66 56.29 -10.85
N VAL A 10 -25.49 55.27 -10.66
CA VAL A 10 -25.17 54.09 -9.86
C VAL A 10 -24.27 53.22 -10.73
N LEU A 11 -22.96 53.32 -10.53
CA LEU A 11 -21.98 52.39 -11.08
C LEU A 11 -21.72 51.31 -10.03
N VAL A 12 -22.44 50.18 -10.11
CA VAL A 12 -22.16 48.99 -9.30
C VAL A 12 -20.90 48.34 -9.87
N LEU A 13 -19.73 48.70 -9.34
CA LEU A 13 -18.50 47.94 -9.53
C LEU A 13 -18.51 46.75 -8.56
N VAL A 14 -18.99 45.61 -9.06
CA VAL A 14 -18.74 44.30 -8.43
C VAL A 14 -17.26 43.98 -8.64
N LEU A 15 -16.41 44.44 -7.74
CA LEU A 15 -15.05 43.92 -7.61
C LEU A 15 -15.14 42.56 -6.92
N GLY A 16 -15.45 41.53 -7.71
CA GLY A 16 -15.22 40.14 -7.34
C GLY A 16 -13.71 39.93 -7.20
N LEU A 17 -13.20 40.03 -5.98
CA LEU A 17 -11.86 39.54 -5.64
C LEU A 17 -11.89 38.02 -5.80
N PRO A 18 -11.16 37.41 -6.74
CA PRO A 18 -10.96 35.98 -6.69
C PRO A 18 -10.10 35.72 -5.46
N PHE A 19 -10.71 35.14 -4.41
CA PHE A 19 -10.01 34.41 -3.38
C PHE A 19 -9.32 33.21 -4.04
N ALA A 20 -8.24 33.45 -4.78
CA ALA A 20 -7.28 32.45 -5.18
C ALA A 20 -6.39 32.16 -3.97
N GLY A 21 -7.01 31.60 -2.92
CA GLY A 21 -6.28 30.92 -1.87
C GLY A 21 -5.59 29.73 -2.55
N ARG A 22 -4.30 29.86 -2.84
CA ARG A 22 -3.48 28.70 -3.16
C ARG A 22 -3.41 27.86 -1.89
N TRP A 23 -4.25 26.84 -1.81
CA TRP A 23 -4.09 25.77 -0.83
C TRP A 23 -2.84 25.00 -1.23
N HIS A 24 -1.67 25.49 -0.81
CA HIS A 24 -0.50 24.64 -0.71
C HIS A 24 -0.76 23.71 0.48
N ALA A 25 -1.25 22.50 0.18
CA ALA A 25 -1.13 21.40 1.10
C ALA A 25 0.35 21.07 1.24
N GLN A 26 1.02 21.78 2.16
CA GLN A 26 2.33 21.42 2.65
C GLN A 26 2.19 20.01 3.24
N ALA A 27 3.00 19.05 2.78
CA ALA A 27 3.10 17.76 3.45
C ALA A 27 3.40 18.05 4.94
N GLY A 28 2.48 17.66 5.82
CA GLY A 28 2.57 17.97 7.24
C GLY A 28 3.85 17.40 7.82
N THR A 29 4.86 18.23 7.99
CA THR A 29 5.96 17.97 8.93
C THR A 29 5.46 18.54 10.24
N ALA A 30 5.02 17.66 11.14
CA ALA A 30 4.67 18.08 12.49
C ALA A 30 5.89 18.78 13.10
N PRO A 31 5.74 19.98 13.68
CA PRO A 31 6.82 20.55 14.49
C PRO A 31 7.14 19.57 15.63
N PRO A 32 8.40 19.48 16.08
CA PRO A 32 8.75 18.62 17.21
C PRO A 32 8.07 19.17 18.45
N SER A 33 6.86 18.68 18.73
CA SER A 33 6.14 19.03 19.94
C SER A 33 6.64 18.15 21.07
N THR A 34 6.91 18.81 22.19
CA THR A 34 7.26 18.27 23.50
C THR A 34 6.04 17.54 24.08
N SER A 35 5.65 16.40 23.49
CA SER A 35 4.65 15.50 24.07
C SER A 35 5.30 14.15 24.35
N THR A 36 5.37 13.82 25.64
CA THR A 36 5.65 12.48 26.13
C THR A 36 4.60 11.51 25.57
N SER A 37 4.99 10.75 24.54
CA SER A 37 4.32 9.59 23.94
C SER A 37 2.79 9.65 23.87
N GLU A 38 2.28 10.22 22.77
CA GLU A 38 0.85 10.17 22.36
C GLU A 38 0.37 8.74 22.00
N TYR A 39 1.30 7.77 21.99
CA TYR A 39 1.07 6.36 21.70
C TYR A 39 1.52 5.47 22.87
N LYS A 40 0.74 4.43 23.16
CA LYS A 40 1.06 3.41 24.17
C LYS A 40 1.03 2.00 23.54
N VAL A 41 2.09 1.25 23.77
CA VAL A 41 2.16 -0.17 23.42
C VAL A 41 1.49 -1.00 24.52
N LEU A 42 0.57 -1.89 24.13
CA LEU A 42 -0.17 -2.76 25.04
C LEU A 42 0.48 -4.15 25.14
N ALA A 43 -0.04 -4.96 26.08
CA ALA A 43 0.38 -6.35 26.22
C ALA A 43 0.20 -7.13 24.90
N PRO A 44 1.18 -7.97 24.54
CA PRO A 44 1.17 -8.65 23.26
C PRO A 44 0.04 -9.66 23.12
N ILE A 45 -0.37 -9.87 21.88
CA ILE A 45 -1.18 -11.00 21.42
C ILE A 45 -0.19 -11.98 20.77
N ARG A 46 -0.10 -13.22 21.28
CA ARG A 46 0.88 -14.21 20.85
C ARG A 46 0.20 -15.40 20.20
N HIS A 47 0.68 -15.79 19.03
CA HIS A 47 0.24 -16.99 18.30
C HIS A 47 1.46 -17.62 17.62
N GLY A 48 1.93 -18.76 18.12
CA GLY A 48 3.12 -19.43 17.60
C GLY A 48 4.36 -18.52 17.65
N SER A 49 5.06 -18.40 16.52
CA SER A 49 6.22 -17.53 16.33
C SER A 49 5.85 -16.04 16.21
N LEU A 50 4.58 -15.70 15.97
CA LEU A 50 4.11 -14.32 15.82
C LEU A 50 3.74 -13.71 17.17
N THR A 51 4.22 -12.48 17.38
CA THR A 51 3.82 -11.61 18.48
C THR A 51 3.38 -10.26 17.93
N VAL A 52 2.12 -9.89 18.19
CA VAL A 52 1.54 -8.60 17.81
C VAL A 52 1.37 -7.74 19.06
N PHE A 53 2.02 -6.60 19.11
CA PHE A 53 1.85 -5.62 20.18
C PHE A 53 0.88 -4.52 19.72
N PRO A 54 -0.34 -4.45 20.28
CA PRO A 54 -1.28 -3.40 19.93
C PRO A 54 -0.75 -2.02 20.33
N ILE A 55 -0.92 -1.03 19.47
CA ILE A 55 -0.61 0.37 19.74
C ILE A 55 -1.93 1.12 19.87
N VAL A 56 -2.12 1.82 20.98
CA VAL A 56 -3.23 2.76 21.16
C VAL A 56 -2.71 4.19 21.12
N ALA A 57 -3.55 5.12 20.67
CA ALA A 57 -3.25 6.54 20.69
C ALA A 57 -4.22 7.28 21.61
N ALA A 58 -3.78 8.40 22.17
CA ALA A 58 -4.65 9.28 22.95
C ALA A 58 -5.80 9.87 22.10
N LYS A 59 -5.59 9.97 20.77
CA LYS A 59 -6.55 10.50 19.81
C LYS A 59 -6.76 9.51 18.67
N SER A 60 -8.02 9.39 18.24
CA SER A 60 -8.44 8.68 17.03
C SER A 60 -9.19 9.66 16.14
N PHE A 61 -9.09 9.49 14.82
CA PHE A 61 -9.75 10.34 13.82
C PHE A 61 -10.87 9.58 13.10
N ASP A 62 -11.86 10.29 12.57
CA ASP A 62 -12.79 9.70 11.63
C ASP A 62 -12.06 9.48 10.29
N THR A 63 -11.93 8.22 9.91
CA THR A 63 -11.28 7.80 8.65
C THR A 63 -12.25 7.07 7.73
N SER A 64 -13.55 7.08 8.06
CA SER A 64 -14.57 6.33 7.32
C SER A 64 -14.70 6.77 5.86
N GLU A 65 -14.29 8.00 5.54
CA GLU A 65 -14.31 8.57 4.19
C GLU A 65 -13.17 8.08 3.30
N PHE A 66 -12.10 7.48 3.82
CA PHE A 66 -10.97 7.06 2.98
C PHE A 66 -11.26 5.80 2.17
N LEU A 67 -11.11 5.90 0.86
CA LEU A 67 -11.08 4.77 -0.06
C LEU A 67 -9.71 4.10 0.01
N THR A 68 -9.63 2.77 -0.06
CA THR A 68 -8.34 2.08 -0.21
C THR A 68 -7.99 1.90 -1.68
N LEU A 69 -6.71 1.66 -1.98
CA LEU A 69 -6.28 1.40 -3.35
C LEU A 69 -7.06 0.24 -3.98
N ASP A 70 -7.32 -0.81 -3.20
CA ASP A 70 -7.98 -2.01 -3.69
C ASP A 70 -9.48 -1.80 -3.96
N GLU A 71 -10.18 -1.04 -3.11
CA GLU A 71 -11.56 -0.63 -3.38
C GLU A 71 -11.65 0.25 -4.62
N GLY A 72 -10.72 1.20 -4.78
CA GLY A 72 -10.67 2.09 -5.91
C GLY A 72 -10.39 1.38 -7.23
N LEU A 73 -9.42 0.46 -7.26
CA LEU A 73 -9.10 -0.33 -8.45
C LEU A 73 -10.25 -1.27 -8.82
N ARG A 74 -10.88 -1.91 -7.83
CA ARG A 74 -11.99 -2.86 -8.03
C ARG A 74 -13.26 -2.19 -8.54
N SER A 75 -13.57 -0.99 -8.04
CA SER A 75 -14.70 -0.18 -8.52
C SER A 75 -14.45 0.44 -9.90
N GLY A 76 -13.17 0.61 -10.27
CA GLY A 76 -12.76 1.31 -11.48
C GLY A 76 -12.69 2.84 -11.31
N ASP A 77 -12.99 3.36 -10.11
CA ASP A 77 -12.91 4.78 -9.81
C ASP A 77 -11.45 5.26 -9.68
N VAL A 78 -10.55 4.38 -9.22
CA VAL A 78 -9.12 4.64 -9.21
C VAL A 78 -8.47 3.93 -10.38
N VAL A 79 -7.67 4.66 -11.15
CA VAL A 79 -6.95 4.10 -12.29
C VAL A 79 -5.47 4.38 -12.16
N VAL A 80 -4.68 3.33 -12.41
CA VAL A 80 -3.22 3.40 -12.40
C VAL A 80 -2.68 2.97 -13.77
N THR A 81 -1.77 3.75 -14.34
CA THR A 81 -1.18 3.50 -15.66
C THR A 81 0.32 3.79 -15.69
N GLU A 82 0.99 3.37 -16.75
CA GLU A 82 2.30 3.93 -17.12
C GLU A 82 2.17 5.43 -17.40
N SER A 83 3.24 6.20 -17.14
CA SER A 83 3.30 7.66 -17.39
C SER A 83 2.96 8.05 -18.83
N GLY A 84 3.37 7.24 -19.82
CA GLY A 84 3.10 7.49 -21.24
C GLY A 84 1.67 7.21 -21.70
N SER A 85 0.85 6.54 -20.88
CA SER A 85 -0.47 6.03 -21.27
C SER A 85 -1.63 6.97 -20.92
N ILE A 86 -1.37 8.12 -20.28
CA ILE A 86 -2.38 9.07 -19.79
C ILE A 86 -3.27 9.66 -20.90
N ARG A 87 -2.78 9.71 -22.16
CA ARG A 87 -3.49 10.37 -23.28
C ARG A 87 -4.93 9.87 -23.50
N SER A 88 -5.24 8.65 -23.08
CA SER A 88 -6.57 8.05 -23.24
C SER A 88 -7.57 8.40 -22.13
N MET A 89 -7.17 9.09 -21.05
CA MET A 89 -7.96 9.14 -19.81
C MET A 89 -8.40 10.54 -19.34
N MET A 90 -8.11 11.62 -20.08
CA MET A 90 -8.41 12.98 -19.61
C MET A 90 -9.88 13.40 -19.82
N ARG A 91 -10.53 13.83 -18.72
CA ARG A 91 -11.70 14.72 -18.74
C ARG A 91 -11.24 16.18 -18.89
N ARG A 92 -11.68 16.82 -19.98
CA ARG A 92 -11.90 18.26 -20.29
C ARG A 92 -11.17 19.44 -19.60
N HIS A 93 -10.43 19.34 -18.49
CA HIS A 93 -10.00 20.53 -17.72
C HIS A 93 -8.53 20.63 -17.24
N SER A 94 -7.62 19.74 -17.64
CA SER A 94 -6.28 19.71 -17.03
C SER A 94 -5.16 19.98 -18.03
N ARG A 95 -4.17 20.75 -17.59
CA ARG A 95 -2.96 21.13 -18.34
C ARG A 95 -2.30 19.89 -18.97
N PRO A 96 -1.70 20.00 -20.17
CA PRO A 96 -1.02 18.87 -20.79
C PRO A 96 0.12 18.40 -19.86
N ILE A 97 -0.05 17.22 -19.26
CA ILE A 97 1.03 16.51 -18.59
C ILE A 97 2.01 16.09 -19.69
N PRO A 98 3.32 16.43 -19.58
CA PRO A 98 4.32 15.96 -20.53
C PRO A 98 4.21 14.45 -20.65
N VAL A 99 4.00 13.97 -21.88
CA VAL A 99 3.90 12.53 -22.13
C VAL A 99 5.33 12.00 -22.11
N GLU A 100 5.80 11.64 -20.93
CA GLU A 100 7.06 10.93 -20.76
C GLU A 100 6.84 9.46 -21.10
N ASN A 101 7.85 8.82 -21.69
CA ASN A 101 7.81 7.38 -21.92
C ASN A 101 7.64 6.64 -20.58
N ALA A 102 7.12 5.40 -20.63
CA ALA A 102 7.02 4.54 -19.45
C ALA A 102 8.38 4.45 -18.74
N GLN A 103 8.41 4.67 -17.42
CA GLN A 103 9.59 4.61 -16.58
C GLN A 103 9.42 3.55 -15.50
N VAL A 104 10.52 2.91 -15.11
CA VAL A 104 10.50 1.80 -14.15
C VAL A 104 9.93 2.24 -12.80
N ASN A 105 10.30 3.44 -12.33
CA ASN A 105 9.98 3.90 -10.97
C ASN A 105 8.85 4.94 -10.91
N GLN A 106 8.06 5.05 -11.98
CA GLN A 106 6.99 6.03 -12.08
C GLN A 106 5.76 5.42 -12.74
N LEU A 107 4.67 5.40 -11.99
CA LEU A 107 3.33 5.23 -12.52
C LEU A 107 2.56 6.53 -12.37
N VAL A 108 1.37 6.56 -12.97
CA VAL A 108 0.41 7.64 -12.79
C VAL A 108 -0.85 7.07 -12.17
N LEU A 109 -1.41 7.80 -11.22
CA LEU A 109 -2.67 7.48 -10.58
C LEU A 109 -3.68 8.60 -10.76
N VAL A 110 -4.92 8.24 -11.05
CA VAL A 110 -6.08 9.13 -11.07
C VAL A 110 -7.12 8.60 -10.09
N ASN A 111 -7.56 9.43 -9.14
CA ASN A 111 -8.68 9.11 -8.28
C ASN A 111 -9.95 9.81 -8.79
N ASN A 112 -10.78 9.12 -9.56
CA ASN A 112 -12.06 9.66 -10.04
C ASN A 112 -13.19 9.51 -9.02
N SER A 113 -12.94 8.88 -7.87
CA SER A 113 -13.97 8.71 -6.83
C SER A 113 -14.26 10.04 -6.15
N LYS A 114 -15.43 10.11 -5.52
CA LYS A 114 -15.82 11.26 -4.67
C LYS A 114 -15.19 11.23 -3.27
N ARG A 115 -14.28 10.29 -3.02
CA ARG A 115 -13.67 10.04 -1.71
C ARG A 115 -12.16 10.21 -1.79
N PRO A 116 -11.50 10.73 -0.75
CA PRO A 116 -10.05 10.72 -0.71
C PRO A 116 -9.54 9.27 -0.68
N LEU A 117 -8.53 8.98 -1.49
CA LEU A 117 -7.88 7.67 -1.54
C LEU A 117 -6.67 7.67 -0.61
N LEU A 118 -6.56 6.65 0.23
CA LEU A 118 -5.35 6.36 0.99
C LEU A 118 -4.52 5.30 0.27
N LEU A 119 -3.30 5.68 -0.09
CA LEU A 119 -2.27 4.80 -0.61
C LEU A 119 -1.32 4.45 0.52
N LEU A 120 -1.05 3.16 0.69
CA LEU A 120 0.00 2.70 1.58
C LEU A 120 1.21 2.23 0.78
N ALA A 121 2.36 2.59 1.30
CA ALA A 121 3.61 2.07 0.82
C ALA A 121 3.75 0.58 1.14
N GLY A 122 4.25 -0.16 0.17
CA GLY A 122 4.25 -1.61 0.18
C GLY A 122 3.07 -2.24 -0.55
N GLU A 123 2.00 -1.50 -0.89
CA GLU A 123 0.95 -2.03 -1.75
C GLU A 123 1.53 -2.38 -3.13
N ILE A 124 1.12 -3.52 -3.67
CA ILE A 124 1.56 -3.99 -4.98
C ILE A 124 0.42 -3.81 -5.99
N VAL A 125 0.77 -3.27 -7.15
CA VAL A 125 -0.07 -3.20 -8.32
C VAL A 125 0.54 -4.02 -9.45
N THR A 126 -0.29 -4.78 -10.14
CA THR A 126 0.15 -5.71 -11.19
C THR A 126 -0.41 -5.34 -12.55
N GLY A 127 0.24 -5.79 -13.61
CA GLY A 127 -0.11 -5.44 -14.98
C GLY A 127 0.95 -4.53 -15.59
N GLY A 128 0.54 -3.67 -16.52
CA GLY A 128 1.47 -2.77 -17.21
C GLY A 128 2.68 -3.51 -17.75
N LYS A 129 3.83 -2.86 -17.82
CA LYS A 129 5.07 -3.49 -18.29
C LYS A 129 5.75 -4.38 -17.26
N GLN A 130 5.58 -4.07 -15.97
CA GLN A 130 6.19 -4.75 -14.83
C GLN A 130 5.37 -4.48 -13.59
N ASP A 131 5.27 -5.45 -12.69
CA ASP A 131 4.61 -5.24 -11.41
C ASP A 131 5.37 -4.23 -10.53
N ARG A 132 4.62 -3.44 -9.76
CA ARG A 132 5.15 -2.31 -8.97
C ARG A 132 4.74 -2.39 -7.52
N VAL A 133 5.64 -2.00 -6.63
CA VAL A 133 5.34 -1.71 -5.22
C VAL A 133 5.31 -0.20 -4.99
N ILE A 134 4.29 0.29 -4.27
CA ILE A 134 4.15 1.70 -3.91
C ILE A 134 5.23 2.08 -2.91
N GLY A 135 5.98 3.15 -3.18
CA GLY A 135 7.13 3.55 -2.35
C GLY A 135 6.80 4.49 -1.19
N LYS A 136 5.62 5.11 -1.16
CA LYS A 136 5.27 6.15 -0.18
C LYS A 136 3.78 6.15 0.17
N ASP A 137 3.49 6.37 1.45
CA ASP A 137 2.13 6.63 1.92
C ASP A 137 1.65 7.98 1.37
N ARG A 138 0.42 8.03 0.89
CA ARG A 138 -0.15 9.23 0.29
C ARG A 138 -1.66 9.28 0.47
N ILE A 139 -2.18 10.47 0.75
CA ILE A 139 -3.60 10.78 0.58
C ILE A 139 -3.76 11.47 -0.78
N VAL A 140 -4.61 10.90 -1.63
CA VAL A 140 -4.95 11.45 -2.94
C VAL A 140 -6.36 12.04 -2.85
N PRO A 141 -6.56 13.33 -3.14
CA PRO A 141 -7.88 13.96 -3.07
C PRO A 141 -8.92 13.23 -3.93
N ALA A 142 -10.19 13.40 -3.57
CA ALA A 142 -11.30 13.03 -4.45
C ALA A 142 -11.19 13.76 -5.79
N GLU A 143 -11.63 13.10 -6.86
CA GLU A 143 -11.65 13.65 -8.23
C GLU A 143 -10.33 14.33 -8.63
N SER A 144 -9.20 13.68 -8.30
CA SER A 144 -7.88 14.24 -8.51
C SER A 144 -7.50 14.29 -9.99
N ASP A 145 -6.73 15.33 -10.35
CA ASP A 145 -5.90 15.26 -11.55
C ASP A 145 -4.93 14.08 -11.48
N PRO A 146 -4.36 13.62 -12.62
CA PRO A 146 -3.35 12.58 -12.61
C PRO A 146 -2.14 13.01 -11.78
N ILE A 147 -1.72 12.14 -10.86
CA ILE A 147 -0.57 12.34 -9.99
C ILE A 147 0.53 11.32 -10.27
N ASP A 148 1.78 11.75 -10.05
CA ASP A 148 2.92 10.84 -10.08
C ASP A 148 2.91 9.91 -8.85
N LEU A 149 2.92 8.62 -9.14
CA LEU A 149 3.02 7.56 -8.17
C LEU A 149 4.46 7.03 -8.17
N SER A 150 5.21 7.37 -7.11
CA SER A 150 6.56 6.85 -6.90
C SER A 150 6.48 5.36 -6.55
N VAL A 151 7.07 4.53 -7.40
CA VAL A 151 7.03 3.07 -7.26
C VAL A 151 8.41 2.46 -7.46
N PHE A 152 8.53 1.17 -7.13
CA PHE A 152 9.68 0.35 -7.46
C PHE A 152 9.23 -0.91 -8.18
N CYS A 153 10.06 -1.40 -9.09
CA CYS A 153 9.85 -2.66 -9.80
C CYS A 153 10.02 -3.85 -8.87
N VAL A 154 9.03 -4.75 -8.87
CA VAL A 154 9.09 -6.06 -8.19
C VAL A 154 9.00 -7.23 -9.19
N GLU A 155 9.33 -6.96 -10.45
CA GLU A 155 9.39 -7.93 -11.54
C GLU A 155 10.54 -7.61 -12.52
N PRO A 156 11.81 -7.84 -12.12
CA PRO A 156 12.95 -7.57 -12.98
C PRO A 156 12.87 -8.36 -14.29
N GLY A 157 13.33 -7.76 -15.38
CA GLY A 157 13.50 -8.43 -16.68
C GLY A 157 12.30 -8.36 -17.63
N ARG A 158 11.05 -8.27 -17.15
CA ARG A 158 9.90 -7.99 -18.04
C ARG A 158 9.91 -6.52 -18.48
N TRP A 159 9.64 -6.24 -19.75
CA TRP A 159 9.34 -4.86 -20.22
C TRP A 159 8.29 -4.85 -21.33
N VAL A 160 7.38 -5.82 -21.25
CA VAL A 160 6.28 -6.01 -22.19
C VAL A 160 4.97 -5.91 -21.40
N GLY A 161 4.08 -5.05 -21.89
CA GLY A 161 2.78 -4.79 -21.28
C GLY A 161 1.91 -6.04 -21.25
N THR A 162 1.33 -6.40 -20.10
CA THR A 162 0.26 -7.41 -20.00
C THR A 162 -1.13 -6.77 -19.99
N SER A 163 -1.20 -5.47 -19.69
CA SER A 163 -2.42 -4.66 -19.69
C SER A 163 -2.07 -3.17 -19.80
N ASP A 164 -3.02 -2.36 -20.26
CA ASP A 164 -2.86 -0.89 -20.32
C ASP A 164 -3.01 -0.21 -18.94
N LYS A 165 -3.67 -0.89 -18.01
CA LYS A 165 -3.94 -0.43 -16.65
C LYS A 165 -3.38 -1.41 -15.64
N PHE A 166 -2.91 -0.89 -14.54
CA PHE A 166 -2.56 -1.67 -13.37
C PHE A 166 -3.82 -2.01 -12.57
N GLY A 167 -3.81 -3.19 -11.98
CA GLY A 167 -4.87 -3.68 -11.12
C GLY A 167 -4.33 -4.40 -9.91
N ILE A 168 -5.22 -5.07 -9.21
CA ILE A 168 -4.87 -6.04 -8.18
C ILE A 168 -4.64 -7.38 -8.88
N ALA A 169 -3.63 -8.13 -8.46
CA ALA A 169 -3.43 -9.47 -8.96
C ALA A 169 -4.70 -10.32 -8.72
N PRO A 170 -5.18 -11.06 -9.74
CA PRO A 170 -6.34 -11.92 -9.57
C PRO A 170 -6.01 -13.01 -8.55
N GLY A 171 -6.87 -13.17 -7.54
CA GLY A 171 -6.73 -14.27 -6.59
C GLY A 171 -6.98 -15.62 -7.26
N VAL A 172 -6.53 -16.69 -6.62
CA VAL A 172 -6.83 -18.06 -7.05
C VAL A 172 -8.19 -18.50 -6.51
N PRO A 173 -8.96 -19.33 -7.23
CA PRO A 173 -10.20 -19.92 -6.72
C PRO A 173 -9.95 -20.67 -5.40
N GLY A 174 -10.69 -20.30 -4.34
CA GLY A 174 -10.51 -20.88 -3.00
C GLY A 174 -9.35 -20.28 -2.19
N GLY A 175 -8.54 -19.38 -2.77
CA GLY A 175 -7.53 -18.58 -2.07
C GLY A 175 -8.02 -17.17 -1.78
N VAL A 176 -7.32 -16.47 -0.89
CA VAL A 176 -7.69 -15.08 -0.53
C VAL A 176 -7.37 -14.15 -1.71
N SER A 177 -8.42 -13.72 -2.41
CA SER A 177 -8.39 -12.69 -3.45
C SER A 177 -8.31 -11.30 -2.81
N GLY A 178 -7.29 -10.49 -3.13
CA GLY A 178 -7.17 -9.16 -2.53
C GLY A 178 -5.88 -8.44 -2.88
N ALA A 179 -5.81 -7.15 -2.53
CA ALA A 179 -4.59 -6.38 -2.71
C ALA A 179 -3.43 -7.00 -1.96
N LEU A 180 -2.33 -7.18 -2.69
CA LEU A 180 -1.09 -7.70 -2.15
C LEU A 180 -0.31 -6.55 -1.51
N MET A 181 0.26 -6.81 -0.35
CA MET A 181 1.28 -5.97 0.24
C MET A 181 2.60 -6.74 0.30
N ALA A 182 3.68 -6.12 -0.15
CA ALA A 182 5.01 -6.69 -0.12
C ALA A 182 5.41 -7.06 1.31
N ALA A 183 6.29 -8.04 1.52
CA ALA A 183 6.81 -8.34 2.85
C ALA A 183 7.69 -7.19 3.38
N PRO A 184 7.76 -6.97 4.71
CA PRO A 184 8.58 -5.98 5.40
C PRO A 184 9.99 -5.75 4.81
N SER A 185 10.74 -6.79 4.48
CA SER A 185 12.07 -6.67 3.87
C SER A 185 12.04 -5.95 2.53
N VAL A 186 11.15 -6.36 1.62
CA VAL A 186 10.94 -5.71 0.32
C VAL A 186 10.40 -4.28 0.50
N ARG A 187 9.42 -4.10 1.41
CA ARG A 187 8.85 -2.77 1.76
C ARG A 187 9.94 -1.82 2.23
N SER A 188 10.82 -2.27 3.11
CA SER A 188 11.93 -1.48 3.66
C SER A 188 12.83 -0.94 2.54
N LYS A 189 13.17 -1.76 1.55
CA LYS A 189 14.02 -1.34 0.42
C LYS A 189 13.35 -0.33 -0.50
N ALA A 190 12.04 -0.47 -0.71
CA ALA A 190 11.27 0.49 -1.51
C ALA A 190 11.04 1.81 -0.76
N MET A 191 10.74 1.75 0.54
CA MET A 191 10.27 2.89 1.32
C MET A 191 11.39 3.70 1.95
N ALA A 192 12.33 3.02 2.62
CA ALA A 192 13.40 3.65 3.37
C ALA A 192 14.62 3.87 2.48
N ASP A 193 15.17 2.79 1.89
CA ASP A 193 16.38 2.86 1.08
C ASP A 193 16.11 3.54 -0.28
N LYS A 194 14.90 3.40 -0.82
CA LYS A 194 14.48 3.91 -2.14
C LYS A 194 15.41 3.45 -3.24
N ASP A 195 15.83 2.19 -3.16
CA ASP A 195 16.88 1.61 -4.00
C ASP A 195 16.32 0.42 -4.80
N GLN A 196 16.22 0.60 -6.11
CA GLN A 196 15.68 -0.42 -7.02
C GLN A 196 16.49 -1.71 -7.01
N THR A 197 17.82 -1.63 -6.92
CA THR A 197 18.69 -2.81 -6.92
C THR A 197 18.46 -3.63 -5.66
N LYS A 198 18.36 -2.96 -4.51
CA LYS A 198 18.06 -3.66 -3.24
C LYS A 198 16.65 -4.25 -3.22
N VAL A 199 15.66 -3.56 -3.81
CA VAL A 199 14.31 -4.13 -3.97
C VAL A 199 14.38 -5.44 -4.77
N TRP A 200 15.12 -5.48 -5.88
CA TRP A 200 15.30 -6.71 -6.65
C TRP A 200 16.04 -7.80 -5.89
N SER A 201 17.07 -7.45 -5.10
CA SER A 201 17.76 -8.40 -4.24
C SER A 201 16.81 -9.07 -3.23
N GLU A 202 15.95 -8.29 -2.56
CA GLU A 202 14.98 -8.84 -1.61
C GLU A 202 13.87 -9.64 -2.29
N VAL A 203 13.37 -9.21 -3.45
CA VAL A 203 12.41 -9.99 -4.25
C VAL A 203 13.01 -11.35 -4.61
N LYS A 204 14.27 -11.38 -5.07
CA LYS A 204 14.96 -12.62 -5.40
C LYS A 204 15.17 -13.51 -4.16
N ARG A 205 15.54 -12.92 -3.02
CA ARG A 205 15.69 -13.65 -1.75
C ARG A 205 14.37 -14.30 -1.33
N ALA A 206 13.28 -13.55 -1.35
CA ALA A 206 11.94 -14.05 -1.05
C ALA A 206 11.53 -15.19 -1.99
N GLN A 207 11.78 -15.03 -3.30
CA GLN A 207 11.51 -16.08 -4.30
C GLN A 207 12.30 -17.37 -4.02
N THR A 208 13.60 -17.28 -3.77
CA THR A 208 14.44 -18.45 -3.47
C THR A 208 13.95 -19.17 -2.23
N ALA A 209 13.71 -18.44 -1.15
CA ALA A 209 13.28 -19.06 0.10
C ALA A 209 11.86 -19.64 0.04
N MET A 210 10.95 -19.07 -0.76
CA MET A 210 9.66 -19.73 -1.06
C MET A 210 9.81 -20.99 -1.88
N ALA A 211 10.69 -20.99 -2.89
CA ALA A 211 10.97 -22.20 -3.65
C ALA A 211 11.50 -23.31 -2.72
N GLU A 212 12.43 -22.98 -1.81
CA GLU A 212 12.94 -23.90 -0.80
C GLU A 212 11.84 -24.40 0.15
N THR A 213 11.02 -23.49 0.67
CA THR A 213 9.96 -23.84 1.62
C THR A 213 8.91 -24.77 1.01
N VAL A 214 8.50 -24.49 -0.23
CA VAL A 214 7.56 -25.35 -0.97
C VAL A 214 8.20 -26.71 -1.31
N THR A 215 9.53 -26.80 -1.42
CA THR A 215 10.22 -28.10 -1.58
C THR A 215 10.37 -28.89 -0.27
N VAL A 216 10.47 -28.23 0.89
CA VAL A 216 10.75 -28.86 2.19
C VAL A 216 9.49 -29.22 2.98
N ALA A 217 8.34 -28.55 2.75
CA ALA A 217 7.06 -28.79 3.44
C ALA A 217 6.41 -30.17 3.17
N GLY A 218 7.17 -31.12 2.59
CA GLY A 218 7.04 -32.53 2.94
C GLY A 218 6.56 -33.47 1.85
N GLU A 219 5.81 -33.04 0.82
CA GLU A 219 5.15 -34.03 -0.07
C GLU A 219 4.66 -33.50 -1.45
N PHE A 220 5.10 -32.34 -1.96
CA PHE A 220 4.40 -31.63 -3.06
C PHE A 220 5.28 -31.20 -4.28
N PRO A 221 4.69 -30.97 -5.47
CA PRO A 221 5.20 -31.36 -6.79
C PRO A 221 6.25 -30.42 -7.41
N VAL A 222 7.23 -30.99 -8.14
CA VAL A 222 8.18 -30.30 -9.05
C VAL A 222 7.57 -29.10 -9.80
N PRO A 223 6.33 -29.17 -10.34
CA PRO A 223 5.62 -28.03 -10.91
C PRO A 223 5.62 -26.72 -10.10
N ALA A 224 5.32 -26.73 -8.79
CA ALA A 224 5.14 -25.50 -8.02
C ALA A 224 6.47 -24.77 -7.79
N ALA A 225 7.51 -25.49 -7.38
CA ALA A 225 8.86 -24.93 -7.24
C ALA A 225 9.41 -24.42 -8.59
N ARG A 226 9.10 -25.13 -9.69
CA ARG A 226 9.46 -24.71 -11.05
C ARG A 226 8.76 -23.42 -11.45
N GLU A 227 7.46 -23.29 -11.21
CA GLU A 227 6.71 -22.05 -11.48
C GLU A 227 7.27 -20.85 -10.72
N ILE A 228 7.65 -21.05 -9.46
CA ILE A 228 8.32 -20.03 -8.63
C ILE A 228 9.67 -19.67 -9.24
N GLY A 229 10.47 -20.65 -9.68
CA GLY A 229 11.78 -20.41 -10.29
C GLY A 229 11.75 -19.76 -11.68
N GLU A 230 10.66 -19.95 -12.44
CA GLU A 230 10.50 -19.44 -13.81
C GLU A 230 9.97 -18.00 -13.87
N THR A 231 9.48 -17.44 -12.75
CA THR A 231 8.97 -16.08 -12.70
C THR A 231 9.93 -15.14 -11.98
N SER A 232 9.97 -13.87 -12.38
CA SER A 232 10.62 -12.79 -11.62
C SER A 232 9.62 -11.91 -10.86
N SER A 233 8.32 -12.13 -11.04
CA SER A 233 7.27 -11.32 -10.39
C SER A 233 7.07 -11.79 -8.96
N TYR A 234 7.32 -10.88 -8.02
CA TYR A 234 6.96 -11.10 -6.61
C TYR A 234 5.47 -11.44 -6.46
N ALA A 235 4.60 -10.74 -7.21
CA ALA A 235 3.17 -11.00 -7.15
C ALA A 235 2.84 -12.41 -7.61
N ARG A 236 3.44 -12.90 -8.71
CA ARG A 236 3.21 -14.28 -9.18
C ARG A 236 3.67 -15.33 -8.18
N VAL A 237 4.81 -15.12 -7.52
CA VAL A 237 5.26 -16.00 -6.42
C VAL A 237 4.21 -16.05 -5.31
N MET A 238 3.72 -14.89 -4.84
CA MET A 238 2.71 -14.81 -3.79
C MET A 238 1.31 -15.32 -4.19
N HIS A 239 1.06 -15.52 -5.49
CA HIS A 239 -0.18 -16.11 -6.01
C HIS A 239 -0.04 -17.60 -6.36
N ASN A 240 1.16 -18.18 -6.25
CA ASN A 240 1.31 -19.62 -6.36
C ASN A 240 0.49 -20.31 -5.25
N SER A 241 -0.26 -21.35 -5.59
CA SER A 241 -1.21 -21.98 -4.65
C SER A 241 -0.52 -22.58 -3.42
N GLU A 242 0.67 -23.14 -3.57
CA GLU A 242 1.43 -23.72 -2.45
C GLU A 242 2.04 -22.64 -1.57
N VAL A 243 2.52 -21.54 -2.17
CA VAL A 243 2.93 -20.34 -1.42
C VAL A 243 1.75 -19.77 -0.66
N GLN A 244 0.57 -19.64 -1.28
CA GLN A 244 -0.61 -19.17 -0.58
C GLN A 244 -1.01 -20.09 0.56
N LYS A 245 -1.04 -21.41 0.38
CA LYS A 245 -1.31 -22.35 1.47
C LYS A 245 -0.29 -22.24 2.60
N HIS A 246 0.99 -22.06 2.29
CA HIS A 246 2.02 -21.91 3.30
C HIS A 246 1.91 -20.57 4.05
N VAL A 247 1.76 -19.46 3.33
CA VAL A 247 1.54 -18.14 3.94
C VAL A 247 0.24 -18.13 4.74
N ASP A 248 -0.81 -18.73 4.20
CA ASP A 248 -2.10 -18.85 4.86
C ASP A 248 -2.02 -19.82 6.05
N SER A 249 -1.20 -20.89 6.05
CA SER A 249 -1.00 -21.78 7.20
C SER A 249 -0.15 -21.15 8.30
N MET A 250 0.86 -20.36 7.94
CA MET A 250 1.56 -19.48 8.88
C MET A 250 0.59 -18.44 9.44
N ALA A 251 -0.32 -17.97 8.57
CA ALA A 251 -1.43 -17.13 8.96
C ALA A 251 -2.60 -17.89 9.58
N GLU A 252 -2.68 -19.23 9.65
CA GLU A 252 -3.91 -19.99 9.97
C GLU A 252 -4.16 -20.11 11.47
N PRO A 253 -3.13 -20.35 12.32
CA PRO A 253 -3.22 -20.01 13.75
C PRO A 253 -3.60 -18.56 13.93
N ILE A 254 -3.25 -17.70 12.97
CA ILE A 254 -3.62 -16.29 12.89
C ILE A 254 -4.94 -16.06 12.16
N GLN A 255 -5.62 -17.07 11.57
CA GLN A 255 -6.77 -16.94 10.62
C GLN A 255 -8.07 -17.37 11.29
N HIS A 256 -8.06 -18.51 11.99
CA HIS A 256 -9.05 -18.77 13.04
C HIS A 256 -8.88 -17.81 14.22
N SER A 257 -7.64 -17.35 14.45
CA SER A 257 -7.42 -16.17 15.28
C SER A 257 -7.39 -14.87 14.50
N TYR A 258 -7.76 -14.78 13.21
CA TYR A 258 -7.69 -13.50 12.47
C TYR A 258 -8.84 -12.64 12.90
N GLU A 259 -10.02 -13.27 12.95
CA GLU A 259 -11.16 -12.75 13.67
C GLU A 259 -10.80 -12.46 15.12
N SER A 260 -10.02 -13.32 15.80
CA SER A 260 -9.64 -13.10 17.21
C SER A 260 -8.65 -11.95 17.44
N VAL A 261 -7.59 -11.82 16.63
CA VAL A 261 -6.54 -10.80 16.74
C VAL A 261 -7.15 -9.49 16.30
N ILE A 262 -7.87 -9.43 15.18
CA ILE A 262 -8.51 -8.18 14.77
C ILE A 262 -9.62 -7.77 15.74
N LYS A 263 -10.38 -8.73 16.29
CA LYS A 263 -11.34 -8.46 17.36
C LYS A 263 -10.63 -7.98 18.62
N GLN A 264 -9.51 -8.58 19.02
CA GLN A 264 -8.73 -8.12 20.17
C GLN A 264 -8.11 -6.73 19.94
N LEU A 265 -7.65 -6.43 18.72
CA LEU A 265 -7.17 -5.10 18.35
C LEU A 265 -8.31 -4.08 18.43
N ARG A 266 -9.50 -4.44 17.92
CA ARG A 266 -10.74 -3.63 18.03
C ARG A 266 -11.16 -3.40 19.47
N ASP A 267 -11.28 -4.48 20.25
CA ASP A 267 -11.71 -4.48 21.65
C ASP A 267 -10.74 -3.67 22.54
N ARG A 268 -9.49 -3.51 22.10
CA ARG A 268 -8.46 -2.70 22.77
C ARG A 268 -8.28 -1.31 22.14
N ASN A 269 -9.12 -0.91 21.18
CA ASN A 269 -9.03 0.36 20.45
C ASN A 269 -7.64 0.62 19.84
N ALA A 270 -7.00 -0.44 19.35
CA ALA A 270 -5.70 -0.34 18.73
C ALA A 270 -5.79 0.48 17.43
N VAL A 271 -4.89 1.43 17.25
CA VAL A 271 -4.74 2.21 16.00
C VAL A 271 -3.54 1.72 15.19
N GLY A 272 -2.72 0.86 15.74
CA GLY A 272 -1.57 0.28 15.06
C GLY A 272 -1.07 -0.98 15.74
N VAL A 273 0.00 -1.54 15.17
CA VAL A 273 0.68 -2.72 15.70
C VAL A 273 2.19 -2.56 15.57
N VAL A 274 2.93 -3.09 16.55
CA VAL A 274 4.31 -3.55 16.34
C VAL A 274 4.26 -5.06 16.19
N VAL A 275 4.94 -5.59 15.19
CA VAL A 275 4.95 -7.02 14.90
C VAL A 275 6.35 -7.55 15.12
N ALA A 276 6.43 -8.61 15.92
CA ALA A 276 7.64 -9.36 16.15
C ALA A 276 7.43 -10.83 15.80
N MET A 277 8.52 -11.47 15.39
CA MET A 277 8.56 -12.84 14.94
C MET A 277 9.78 -13.52 15.51
N ASN A 278 9.60 -14.67 16.15
CA ASN A 278 10.70 -15.37 16.84
C ASN A 278 11.49 -14.44 17.79
N GLY A 279 10.77 -13.51 18.44
CA GLY A 279 11.35 -12.52 19.35
C GLY A 279 12.00 -11.30 18.70
N GLN A 280 12.07 -11.23 17.37
CA GLN A 280 12.65 -10.10 16.63
C GLN A 280 11.55 -9.19 16.06
N ILE A 281 11.64 -7.88 16.29
CA ILE A 281 10.70 -6.92 15.70
C ILE A 281 10.96 -6.85 14.19
N ILE A 282 9.93 -7.08 13.39
CA ILE A 282 10.02 -7.08 11.91
C ILE A 282 9.41 -5.82 11.30
N TRP A 283 8.37 -5.24 11.91
CA TRP A 283 7.67 -4.08 11.35
C TRP A 283 6.76 -3.38 12.37
N ALA A 284 6.35 -2.15 12.05
CA ALA A 284 5.26 -1.45 12.74
C ALA A 284 4.41 -0.67 11.73
N ASP A 285 3.09 -0.80 11.81
CA ASP A 285 2.13 -0.02 11.03
C ASP A 285 1.18 0.69 11.99
N ILE A 286 1.07 2.02 11.87
CA ILE A 286 0.26 2.88 12.75
C ILE A 286 -0.67 3.71 11.88
N PHE A 287 -1.95 3.69 12.22
CA PHE A 287 -3.00 4.38 11.50
C PHE A 287 -3.62 5.50 12.35
N ALA A 288 -4.39 6.36 11.68
CA ALA A 288 -5.13 7.44 12.34
C ALA A 288 -6.36 6.93 13.12
N SER A 289 -6.79 5.68 12.91
CA SER A 289 -7.93 5.08 13.60
C SER A 289 -7.87 3.55 13.61
N THR A 290 -8.61 2.94 14.54
CA THR A 290 -8.85 1.49 14.57
C THR A 290 -9.56 1.01 13.31
N ASN A 291 -10.53 1.77 12.79
CA ASN A 291 -11.26 1.38 11.58
C ASN A 291 -10.33 1.23 10.37
N LEU A 292 -9.35 2.14 10.23
CA LEU A 292 -8.39 2.08 9.15
C LEU A 292 -7.42 0.90 9.33
N LEU A 293 -6.94 0.65 10.55
CA LEU A 293 -6.17 -0.57 10.85
C LEU A 293 -6.95 -1.83 10.44
N GLU A 294 -8.22 -1.93 10.83
CA GLU A 294 -9.08 -3.07 10.46
C GLU A 294 -9.24 -3.24 8.95
N LYS A 295 -9.38 -2.13 8.23
CA LYS A 295 -9.53 -2.13 6.78
C LYS A 295 -8.29 -2.65 6.06
N TYR A 296 -7.10 -2.35 6.58
CA TYR A 296 -5.82 -2.80 6.00
C TYR A 296 -5.30 -4.12 6.58
N TRP A 297 -5.83 -4.56 7.72
CA TRP A 297 -5.40 -5.79 8.40
C TRP A 297 -5.29 -7.03 7.50
N PRO A 298 -6.22 -7.32 6.56
CA PRO A 298 -6.12 -8.53 5.73
C PRO A 298 -4.82 -8.61 4.91
N LYS A 299 -4.34 -7.48 4.37
CA LYS A 299 -3.11 -7.43 3.58
C LYS A 299 -1.87 -7.27 4.46
N LEU A 300 -1.97 -6.56 5.59
CA LEU A 300 -0.87 -6.39 6.54
C LEU A 300 -0.43 -7.72 7.14
N ILE A 301 -1.38 -8.53 7.62
CA ILE A 301 -1.02 -9.79 8.29
C ILE A 301 -0.36 -10.78 7.33
N ARG A 302 -0.81 -10.81 6.06
CA ARG A 302 -0.21 -11.64 5.01
C ARG A 302 1.18 -11.13 4.63
N SER A 303 1.38 -9.81 4.61
CA SER A 303 2.71 -9.19 4.45
C SER A 303 3.66 -9.62 5.56
N TYR A 304 3.21 -9.64 6.82
CA TYR A 304 4.03 -10.11 7.94
C TYR A 304 4.30 -11.62 7.86
N ALA A 305 3.27 -12.43 7.57
CA ALA A 305 3.40 -13.89 7.44
C ALA A 305 4.32 -14.28 6.28
N ALA A 306 4.32 -13.52 5.18
CA ALA A 306 5.25 -13.69 4.08
C ALA A 306 6.71 -13.53 4.55
N GLU A 307 7.02 -12.51 5.38
CA GLU A 307 8.36 -12.37 5.98
C GLU A 307 8.78 -13.60 6.79
N ALA A 308 7.82 -14.21 7.49
CA ALA A 308 8.02 -15.38 8.34
C ALA A 308 8.53 -16.58 7.56
N GLY A 309 7.83 -16.89 6.47
CA GLY A 309 8.03 -18.11 5.69
C GLY A 309 9.43 -18.25 5.10
N TRP A 310 10.24 -17.19 5.09
CA TRP A 310 11.61 -17.22 4.53
C TRP A 310 12.72 -16.67 5.43
N HIS A 311 12.41 -16.22 6.64
CA HIS A 311 13.46 -15.95 7.63
C HIS A 311 13.86 -17.21 8.43
N GLU A 312 13.03 -18.25 8.44
CA GLU A 312 13.35 -19.53 9.09
C GLU A 312 14.41 -20.36 8.31
N SER A 313 14.52 -20.18 6.99
CA SER A 313 15.54 -20.87 6.17
C SER A 313 16.92 -20.21 6.20
N GLY A 314 17.03 -18.95 6.67
CA GLY A 314 18.26 -18.17 6.65
C GLY A 314 19.17 -18.34 7.88
N THR A 315 18.68 -18.91 8.98
CA THR A 315 19.45 -19.09 10.22
C THR A 315 20.21 -20.42 10.31
N GLY A 316 20.22 -21.21 9.24
CA GLY A 316 20.93 -22.50 9.17
C GLY A 316 22.42 -22.44 8.80
N VAL A 317 23.00 -21.25 8.58
CA VAL A 317 24.43 -21.11 8.24
C VAL A 317 25.06 -19.98 9.04
N SER A 318 25.23 -20.19 10.35
CA SER A 318 26.27 -19.54 11.15
C SER A 318 26.36 -20.24 12.49
N GLY A 319 27.25 -21.24 12.56
CA GLY A 319 27.61 -22.03 13.73
C GLY A 319 28.64 -23.07 13.33
#